data_AF-A0A160JFV6-F1
#
_entry.id   AF-A0A160JFV6-F1
#
_cell.length_a   1.000
_cell.length_b   1.000
_cell.length_c   1.000
_cell.angle_alpha   90.00
_cell.angle_beta   90.00
_cell.angle_gamma   90.00
#
_symmetry.space_group_name_H-M   'P 1'
#
loop_
_entity.id
_entity.type
_entity.pdbx_description
1 polymer ?
#
loop_
_entity_poly.entity_id
_entity_poly.type
_entity_poly.pdbx_seq_one_letter_code
_entity_poly.pdbx_strand_id
1 'polypeptide(L)'
;MTSADAAGPVRPNVARSMLTVVAVGSAVDGACRRWHLVHERPMKKIEAIIKPFKLDEVKEALHEVGIKGITVTEAKGFGRQKGHTELYRGAEYVVDFLPKVKIEVVMEDSLVERAIEAIQQAAHTGRIGDGKIFVTPVEEVVRIRTGEKGADAI
;
A
#
# COMPACT_ATOMS: atom_id res chain seq x y z
N MET A 1 4.70 32.95 56.47
CA MET A 1 6.10 32.49 56.52
C MET A 1 6.19 31.28 55.60
N THR A 2 6.47 31.56 54.31
CA THR A 2 7.69 31.16 53.55
C THR A 2 7.69 29.66 53.22
N SER A 3 7.78 29.15 51.99
CA SER A 3 8.41 29.58 50.72
C SER A 3 7.74 28.77 49.57
N ALA A 4 7.34 29.31 48.42
CA ALA A 4 8.13 29.74 47.25
C ALA A 4 8.99 28.64 46.56
N ASP A 5 8.65 28.40 45.29
CA ASP A 5 9.43 27.92 44.13
C ASP A 5 10.05 26.51 44.06
N ALA A 6 9.65 25.72 43.05
CA ALA A 6 10.28 25.76 41.72
C ALA A 6 9.78 24.62 40.80
N ALA A 7 9.23 25.01 39.65
CA ALA A 7 9.01 24.12 38.51
C ALA A 7 10.36 23.74 37.86
N GLY A 8 10.54 22.45 37.57
CA GLY A 8 11.68 21.90 36.82
C GLY A 8 11.21 20.89 35.77
N PRO A 9 11.94 20.72 34.65
CA PRO A 9 11.34 20.34 33.37
C PRO A 9 11.11 18.85 33.19
N VAL A 10 9.98 18.55 32.56
CA VAL A 10 9.57 17.25 32.02
C VAL A 10 10.58 16.81 30.95
N ARG A 11 11.29 15.70 31.18
CA ARG A 11 12.12 15.06 30.15
C ARG A 11 11.21 14.19 29.26
N PRO A 12 11.27 14.30 27.92
CA PRO A 12 10.56 13.39 27.05
C PRO A 12 11.28 12.03 27.05
N ASN A 13 10.52 10.97 27.33
CA ASN A 13 11.00 9.60 27.23
C ASN A 13 11.08 9.23 25.74
N VAL A 14 12.23 9.49 25.13
CA VAL A 14 12.50 9.15 23.73
C VAL A 14 12.57 7.63 23.64
N ALA A 15 11.54 7.04 23.03
CA ALA A 15 11.49 5.63 22.70
C ALA A 15 12.74 5.28 21.86
N ARG A 16 13.59 4.42 22.42
CA ARG A 16 14.70 3.79 21.72
C ARG A 16 14.14 2.98 20.56
N SER A 17 14.19 3.51 19.34
CA SER A 17 14.09 2.71 18.13
C SER A 17 15.33 1.81 18.07
N MET A 18 15.11 0.50 18.15
CA MET A 18 16.14 -0.49 17.93
C MET A 18 16.63 -0.38 16.49
N LEU A 19 17.84 0.16 16.34
CA LEU A 19 18.60 0.18 15.11
C LEU A 19 19.08 -1.26 14.82
N THR A 20 18.28 -2.05 14.11
CA THR A 20 18.74 -3.35 13.61
C THR A 20 19.59 -3.12 12.37
N VAL A 21 20.91 -3.04 12.56
CA VAL A 21 21.90 -3.02 11.48
C VAL A 21 22.02 -4.44 10.93
N VAL A 22 21.38 -4.72 9.78
CA VAL A 22 21.67 -5.95 9.01
C VAL A 22 22.85 -5.65 8.09
N ALA A 23 24.02 -6.18 8.44
CA ALA A 23 25.19 -6.17 7.57
C ALA A 23 25.01 -7.23 6.47
N VAL A 24 24.67 -6.82 5.24
CA VAL A 24 24.81 -7.69 4.07
C VAL A 24 26.14 -7.35 3.40
N GLY A 25 27.17 -8.13 3.74
CA GLY A 25 28.45 -8.09 3.06
C GLY A 25 28.45 -9.00 1.83
N SER A 26 28.73 -8.44 0.65
CA SER A 26 29.93 -8.83 -0.08
C SER A 26 30.40 -7.65 -0.92
N ALA A 27 31.68 -7.34 -0.76
CA ALA A 27 32.35 -6.22 -1.39
C ALA A 27 32.67 -6.54 -2.85
N VAL A 28 32.21 -5.71 -3.77
CA VAL A 28 32.92 -5.36 -5.01
C VAL A 28 32.52 -3.93 -5.43
N ASP A 29 33.55 -3.12 -5.67
CA ASP A 29 33.60 -1.91 -6.49
C ASP A 29 32.70 -0.71 -6.17
N GLY A 30 33.32 0.29 -5.52
CA GLY A 30 33.51 1.60 -6.14
C GLY A 30 32.31 2.30 -6.78
N ALA A 31 31.18 2.41 -6.07
CA ALA A 31 30.14 3.37 -6.43
C ALA A 31 29.57 4.05 -5.19
N CYS A 32 29.61 5.38 -5.19
CA CYS A 32 28.98 6.28 -4.25
C CYS A 32 27.50 5.92 -4.09
N ARG A 33 27.17 5.06 -3.11
CA ARG A 33 25.80 4.72 -2.77
C ARG A 33 25.22 5.88 -1.99
N ARG A 34 24.50 6.74 -2.71
CA ARG A 34 23.52 7.68 -2.16
C ARG A 34 22.62 6.89 -1.21
N TRP A 35 22.84 7.10 0.08
CA TRP A 35 22.03 6.53 1.16
C TRP A 35 20.59 7.02 0.95
N HIS A 36 19.73 6.19 0.39
CA HIS A 36 18.31 6.42 0.48
C HIS A 36 17.94 6.17 1.93
N LEU A 37 17.71 7.25 2.68
CA LEU A 37 16.96 7.22 3.93
C LEU A 37 15.55 6.70 3.61
N VAL A 38 15.40 5.38 3.53
CA VAL A 38 14.08 4.76 3.55
C VAL A 38 13.57 5.02 4.96
N HIS A 39 12.77 6.07 5.11
CA HIS A 39 12.00 6.24 6.33
C HIS A 39 11.05 5.04 6.37
N GLU A 40 11.33 4.07 7.24
CA GLU A 40 10.37 3.05 7.67
C GLU A 40 9.18 3.80 8.24
N ARG A 41 8.20 4.06 7.38
CA ARG A 41 6.91 4.63 7.75
C ARG A 41 6.08 3.46 8.24
N PRO A 42 5.49 3.53 9.44
CA PRO A 42 4.79 2.40 10.03
C PRO A 42 3.52 2.01 9.26
N MET A 43 3.04 2.83 8.31
CA MET A 43 1.83 2.56 7.54
C MET A 43 2.06 2.73 6.04
N LYS A 44 1.42 1.85 5.26
CA LYS A 44 1.42 1.89 3.80
C LYS A 44 0.00 1.73 3.27
N LYS A 45 -0.24 2.28 2.09
CA LYS A 45 -1.42 2.02 1.28
C LYS A 45 -1.05 1.11 0.12
N ILE A 46 -1.78 0.00 -0.01
CA ILE A 46 -1.74 -0.87 -1.17
C ILE A 46 -2.89 -0.49 -2.09
N GLU A 47 -2.57 -0.30 -3.38
CA GLU A 47 -3.55 -0.16 -4.46
C GLU A 47 -3.37 -1.31 -5.44
N ALA A 48 -4.32 -2.24 -5.49
CA ALA A 48 -4.30 -3.38 -6.39
C ALA A 48 -5.33 -3.18 -7.50
N ILE A 49 -4.87 -3.13 -8.76
CA ILE A 49 -5.73 -3.14 -9.94
C ILE A 49 -5.80 -4.59 -10.42
N ILE A 50 -6.97 -5.20 -10.40
CA ILE A 50 -7.19 -6.61 -10.74
C ILE A 50 -8.34 -6.81 -11.72
N LYS A 51 -8.53 -8.05 -12.17
CA LYS A 51 -9.73 -8.46 -12.93
C LYS A 51 -10.95 -8.51 -12.01
N PRO A 52 -12.14 -8.05 -12.45
CA PRO A 52 -13.33 -7.98 -11.58
C PRO A 52 -13.74 -9.30 -10.94
N PHE A 53 -13.65 -10.43 -11.67
CA PHE A 53 -14.06 -11.74 -11.16
C PHE A 53 -13.15 -12.30 -10.06
N LYS A 54 -11.97 -11.71 -9.82
CA LYS A 54 -11.05 -12.10 -8.75
C LYS A 54 -11.29 -11.36 -7.44
N LEU A 55 -12.24 -10.42 -7.41
CA LEU A 55 -12.49 -9.58 -6.23
C LEU A 55 -12.83 -10.40 -4.98
N ASP A 56 -13.70 -11.41 -5.10
CA ASP A 56 -14.11 -12.20 -3.94
C ASP A 56 -12.96 -13.05 -3.37
N GLU A 57 -12.18 -13.70 -4.23
CA GLU A 57 -10.99 -14.45 -3.81
C GLU A 57 -9.95 -13.55 -3.11
N VAL A 58 -9.72 -12.34 -3.64
CA VAL A 58 -8.79 -11.39 -3.04
C VAL A 58 -9.31 -10.85 -1.70
N LYS A 59 -10.63 -10.62 -1.59
CA LYS A 59 -11.27 -10.19 -0.34
C LYS A 59 -11.10 -11.25 0.76
N GLU A 60 -11.30 -12.52 0.43
CA GLU A 60 -11.10 -13.64 1.37
C GLU A 60 -9.65 -13.77 1.79
N ALA A 61 -8.72 -13.73 0.83
CA ALA A 61 -7.28 -13.80 1.12
C ALA A 61 -6.79 -12.66 2.03
N LEU A 62 -7.28 -11.43 1.82
CA LEU A 62 -6.95 -10.29 2.68
C LEU A 62 -7.55 -10.44 4.09
N HIS A 63 -8.76 -11.00 4.20
CA HIS A 63 -9.37 -11.27 5.49
C HIS A 63 -8.57 -12.29 6.31
N GLU A 64 -8.03 -13.34 5.68
CA GLU A 64 -7.15 -14.33 6.33
C GLU A 64 -5.83 -13.73 6.83
N VAL A 65 -5.32 -12.69 6.16
CA VAL A 65 -4.14 -11.93 6.61
C VAL A 65 -4.46 -11.04 7.82
N GLY A 66 -5.74 -10.81 8.13
CA GLY A 66 -6.20 -9.98 9.25
C GLY A 66 -6.66 -8.58 8.84
N ILE A 67 -6.80 -8.32 7.54
CA ILE A 67 -7.26 -7.02 7.01
C ILE A 67 -8.79 -7.02 6.99
N LYS A 68 -9.39 -6.11 7.76
CA LYS A 68 -10.85 -6.07 7.96
C LYS A 68 -11.57 -5.03 7.10
N GLY A 69 -10.84 -4.11 6.49
CA GLY A 69 -11.38 -3.01 5.71
C GLY A 69 -10.68 -2.90 4.36
N ILE A 70 -11.47 -2.89 3.29
CA ILE A 70 -11.00 -2.61 1.93
C ILE A 70 -11.93 -1.58 1.29
N THR A 71 -11.38 -0.73 0.43
CA THR A 71 -12.15 0.16 -0.44
C THR A 71 -12.05 -0.37 -1.85
N VAL A 72 -13.18 -0.47 -2.55
CA VAL A 72 -13.25 -0.99 -3.92
C VAL A 72 -13.75 0.12 -4.83
N THR A 73 -13.08 0.32 -5.96
CA THR A 73 -13.47 1.29 -6.99
C THR A 73 -13.47 0.60 -8.35
N GLU A 74 -14.56 0.74 -9.09
CA GLU A 74 -14.61 0.30 -10.48
C GLU A 74 -13.73 1.21 -11.35
N ALA A 75 -12.87 0.59 -12.15
CA ALA A 75 -11.93 1.28 -12.99
C ALA A 75 -11.97 0.75 -14.42
N LYS A 76 -11.46 1.56 -15.34
CA LYS A 76 -11.28 1.22 -16.73
C LYS A 76 -9.79 1.27 -17.02
N GLY A 77 -9.21 0.11 -17.35
CA GLY A 77 -7.78 -0.03 -17.60
C GLY A 77 -7.51 -0.13 -19.10
N PHE A 78 -6.54 0.64 -19.57
CA PHE A 78 -5.94 0.45 -20.89
C PHE A 78 -4.50 -0.05 -20.73
N GLY A 79 -4.03 -0.91 -21.61
CA GLY A 79 -2.71 -1.54 -21.51
C GLY A 79 -2.15 -1.96 -22.86
N ARG A 80 -1.05 -2.72 -22.87
CA ARG A 80 -0.40 -3.20 -24.11
C ARG A 80 -1.22 -4.22 -24.92
N GLN A 81 -2.40 -4.60 -24.45
CA GLN A 81 -3.34 -5.40 -25.24
C GLN A 81 -3.92 -4.45 -26.28
N LYS A 82 -3.39 -4.52 -27.51
CA LYS A 82 -3.79 -3.67 -28.64
C LYS A 82 -5.32 -3.58 -28.70
N GLY A 83 -5.82 -2.35 -28.58
CA GLY A 83 -7.18 -2.00 -28.90
C GLY A 83 -7.61 -2.56 -30.22
N HIS A 84 -8.74 -3.28 -30.25
CA HIS A 84 -9.37 -3.59 -31.52
C HIS A 84 -10.06 -2.30 -32.00
N THR A 85 -9.53 -1.68 -33.05
CA THR A 85 -10.17 -0.55 -33.72
C THR A 85 -11.44 -1.04 -34.41
N GLU A 86 -12.61 -0.86 -33.79
CA GLU A 86 -13.89 -1.09 -34.44
C GLU A 86 -14.45 0.22 -35.01
N LEU A 87 -14.73 0.25 -36.31
CA LEU A 87 -15.35 1.38 -37.00
C LEU A 87 -16.82 1.53 -36.57
N TYR A 88 -17.21 2.68 -36.04
CA TYR A 88 -18.62 3.02 -35.81
C TYR A 88 -18.99 4.28 -36.60
N ARG A 89 -19.89 4.12 -37.59
CA ARG A 89 -20.44 5.22 -38.44
C ARG A 89 -19.39 6.16 -39.07
N GLY A 90 -18.25 5.62 -39.50
CA GLY A 90 -17.23 6.40 -40.22
C GLY A 90 -16.38 7.33 -39.35
N ALA A 91 -16.50 7.24 -38.02
CA ALA A 91 -15.55 7.82 -37.07
C ALA A 91 -14.84 6.68 -36.31
N GLU A 92 -13.51 6.74 -36.23
CA GLU A 92 -12.73 5.80 -35.41
C GLU A 92 -13.01 6.10 -33.93
N TYR A 93 -13.82 5.26 -33.27
CA TYR A 93 -13.97 5.29 -31.82
C TYR A 93 -13.16 4.14 -31.22
N VAL A 94 -11.95 4.47 -30.79
CA VAL A 94 -11.09 3.59 -30.01
C VAL A 94 -11.67 3.48 -28.59
N VAL A 95 -12.60 2.56 -28.36
CA VAL A 95 -13.11 2.27 -27.00
C VAL A 95 -12.32 1.11 -26.41
N ASP A 96 -11.12 1.46 -25.95
CA ASP A 96 -10.03 0.53 -25.65
C ASP A 96 -9.96 0.07 -24.20
N PHE A 97 -10.92 0.46 -23.38
CA PHE A 97 -10.85 0.24 -21.94
C PHE A 97 -11.49 -1.08 -21.52
N LEU A 98 -10.69 -1.93 -20.89
CA LEU A 98 -11.19 -3.14 -20.23
C LEU A 98 -11.61 -2.82 -18.79
N PRO A 99 -12.74 -3.36 -18.30
CA PRO A 99 -13.15 -3.18 -16.91
C PRO A 99 -12.13 -3.81 -15.96
N LYS A 100 -11.78 -3.07 -14.91
CA LYS A 100 -10.86 -3.45 -13.85
C LYS A 100 -11.49 -3.06 -12.51
N VAL A 101 -11.02 -3.70 -11.45
CA VAL A 101 -11.35 -3.30 -10.09
C VAL A 101 -10.09 -2.82 -9.41
N LYS A 102 -10.15 -1.63 -8.81
CA LYS A 102 -9.10 -1.09 -7.96
C LYS A 102 -9.49 -1.34 -6.51
N ILE A 103 -8.64 -2.06 -5.79
CA ILE A 103 -8.75 -2.31 -4.36
C ILE A 103 -7.74 -1.42 -3.66
N GLU A 104 -8.19 -0.64 -2.69
CA GLU A 104 -7.35 0.20 -1.84
C GLU A 104 -7.48 -0.24 -0.39
N VAL A 105 -6.33 -0.41 0.27
CA VAL A 105 -6.27 -0.77 1.68
C VAL A 105 -5.08 -0.06 2.32
N VAL A 106 -5.27 0.45 3.53
CA VAL A 106 -4.22 1.01 4.37
C VAL A 106 -3.95 0.04 5.51
N MET A 107 -2.68 -0.24 5.77
CA MET A 107 -2.25 -1.19 6.80
C MET A 107 -0.89 -0.80 7.40
N GLU A 108 -0.54 -1.46 8.49
CA GLU A 108 0.81 -1.40 9.04
C GLU A 108 1.83 -2.02 8.09
N ASP A 109 3.05 -1.47 8.10
CA ASP A 109 4.18 -1.92 7.26
C ASP A 109 4.49 -3.42 7.46
N SER A 110 4.30 -3.91 8.68
CA SER A 110 4.49 -5.32 9.07
C SER A 110 3.60 -6.31 8.30
N LEU A 111 2.46 -5.86 7.77
CA LEU A 111 1.50 -6.70 7.05
C LEU A 111 1.63 -6.58 5.53
N VAL A 112 2.42 -5.63 5.03
CA VAL A 112 2.46 -5.27 3.60
C VAL A 112 2.92 -6.42 2.73
N GLU A 113 4.02 -7.09 3.09
CA GLU A 113 4.54 -8.22 2.31
C GLU A 113 3.52 -9.36 2.23
N ARG A 114 2.93 -9.73 3.38
CA ARG A 114 1.91 -10.78 3.45
C ARG A 114 0.67 -10.43 2.63
N ALA A 115 0.25 -9.17 2.66
CA ALA A 115 -0.90 -8.70 1.88
C ALA A 115 -0.61 -8.72 0.37
N ILE A 116 0.59 -8.32 -0.05
CA ILE A 116 1.02 -8.39 -1.46
C ILE A 116 1.00 -9.83 -1.95
N GLU A 117 1.58 -10.76 -1.19
CA GLU A 117 1.60 -12.18 -1.53
C GLU A 117 0.19 -12.75 -1.65
N ALA A 118 -0.69 -12.46 -0.69
CA ALA A 118 -2.08 -12.91 -0.68
C ALA A 118 -2.85 -12.38 -1.91
N ILE A 119 -2.74 -11.08 -2.21
CA ILE A 119 -3.38 -10.47 -3.39
C ILE A 119 -2.81 -11.10 -4.67
N GLN A 120 -1.49 -11.26 -4.75
CA GLN A 120 -0.84 -11.82 -5.93
C GLN A 120 -1.33 -13.24 -6.20
N GLN A 121 -1.33 -14.11 -5.19
CA GLN A 121 -1.76 -15.50 -5.33
C GLN A 121 -3.23 -15.60 -5.73
N ALA A 122 -4.11 -14.84 -5.08
CA ALA A 122 -5.55 -14.86 -5.37
C ALA A 122 -5.88 -14.27 -6.76
N ALA A 123 -5.22 -13.17 -7.15
CA ALA A 123 -5.49 -12.49 -8.41
C ALA A 123 -4.77 -13.11 -9.63
N HIS A 124 -3.79 -13.99 -9.42
CA HIS A 124 -3.01 -14.58 -10.51
C HIS A 124 -3.82 -15.58 -11.32
N THR A 125 -3.81 -15.42 -12.65
CA THR A 125 -4.42 -16.38 -13.59
C THR A 125 -3.44 -16.88 -14.64
N GLY A 126 -2.20 -16.36 -14.65
CA GLY A 126 -1.20 -16.65 -15.66
C GLY A 126 -1.49 -16.05 -17.05
N ARG A 127 -2.57 -15.25 -17.17
CA ARG A 127 -2.98 -14.62 -18.42
C ARG A 127 -2.68 -13.13 -18.41
N ILE A 128 -2.44 -12.58 -19.59
CA ILE A 128 -2.22 -11.13 -19.75
C ILE A 128 -3.39 -10.34 -19.14
N GLY A 129 -3.05 -9.28 -18.41
CA GLY A 129 -4.03 -8.36 -17.82
C GLY A 129 -4.49 -8.70 -16.40
N ASP A 130 -3.79 -9.57 -15.68
CA ASP A 130 -4.03 -9.83 -14.24
C ASP A 130 -3.95 -8.55 -13.40
N GLY A 131 -3.08 -7.63 -13.79
CA GLY A 131 -3.07 -6.27 -13.29
C GLY A 131 -1.76 -5.89 -12.60
N LYS A 132 -1.82 -4.97 -11.64
CA LYS A 132 -0.65 -4.40 -10.95
C LYS A 132 -1.00 -4.04 -9.51
N ILE A 133 -0.02 -4.14 -8.63
CA ILE A 133 -0.10 -3.69 -7.24
C ILE A 133 0.86 -2.53 -7.06
N PHE A 134 0.39 -1.45 -6.45
CA PHE A 134 1.18 -0.29 -6.08
C PHE A 134 1.22 -0.17 -4.56
N VAL A 135 2.36 0.27 -4.04
CA VAL A 135 2.55 0.51 -2.61
C VAL A 135 2.98 1.96 -2.44
N THR A 136 2.27 2.69 -1.59
CA THR A 136 2.55 4.09 -1.29
C THR A 136 2.66 4.29 0.22
N PRO A 137 3.59 5.14 0.71
CA PRO A 137 3.67 5.45 2.12
C PRO A 137 2.47 6.29 2.57
N VAL A 138 1.94 6.02 3.76
CA VAL A 138 0.88 6.82 4.39
C VAL A 138 1.46 7.53 5.60
N GLU A 139 1.23 8.84 5.69
CA GLU A 139 1.76 9.65 6.79
C GLU A 139 0.90 9.56 8.04
N GLU A 140 -0.42 9.64 7.87
CA GLU A 140 -1.38 9.65 8.96
C GLU A 140 -2.69 9.00 8.50
N VAL A 141 -3.33 8.28 9.41
CA VAL A 141 -4.69 7.73 9.25
C VAL A 141 -5.50 8.25 10.43
N VAL A 142 -6.73 8.70 10.17
CA VAL A 142 -7.65 9.18 11.20
C VAL A 142 -8.98 8.49 11.06
N ARG A 143 -9.44 7.84 12.13
CA ARG A 143 -10.77 7.22 12.17
C ARG A 143 -11.82 8.29 12.47
N ILE A 144 -12.68 8.60 11.51
CA ILE A 144 -13.67 9.69 11.60
C ILE A 144 -14.59 9.55 12.84
N ARG A 145 -15.00 8.32 13.18
CA ARG A 145 -15.96 8.07 14.27
C ARG A 145 -15.39 8.35 15.67
N THR A 146 -14.11 8.03 15.91
CA THR A 146 -13.49 8.08 17.25
C THR A 146 -12.41 9.16 17.37
N GLY A 147 -11.87 9.63 16.24
CA GLY A 147 -10.72 10.53 16.21
C GLY A 147 -9.38 9.84 16.47
N GLU A 148 -9.36 8.50 16.60
CA GLU A 148 -8.13 7.71 16.74
C GLU A 148 -7.22 7.92 15.52
N LYS A 149 -5.90 7.85 15.76
CA LYS A 149 -4.88 8.16 14.78
C LYS A 149 -3.87 7.03 14.62
N GLY A 150 -3.27 6.94 13.44
CA GLY A 150 -2.19 5.99 13.18
C GLY A 150 -2.69 4.54 13.21
N ALA A 151 -1.95 3.67 13.90
CA ALA A 151 -2.27 2.24 14.01
C ALA A 151 -3.65 1.99 14.65
N ASP A 152 -4.02 2.78 15.67
CA ASP A 152 -5.31 2.64 16.36
C ASP A 152 -6.52 2.95 15.45
N ALA A 153 -6.29 3.64 14.34
CA ALA A 153 -7.32 4.04 13.38
C ALA A 153 -7.68 2.94 12.37
N ILE A 154 -6.81 1.93 12.19
CA ILE A 154 -6.91 0.86 11.18
C ILE A 154 -7.74 -0.33 11.70
#